data_AF-A0A942EWY2-F1
#
_entry.id   AF-A0A942EWY2-F1
#
_cell.length_a   1.000
_cell.length_b   1.000
_cell.length_c   1.000
_cell.angle_alpha   90.00
_cell.angle_beta   90.00
_cell.angle_gamma   90.00
#
_symmetry.space_group_name_H-M   'P 1'
#
loop_
_entity.id
_entity.type
_entity.pdbx_description
1 polymer ?
#
loop_
_entity_poly.entity_id
_entity_poly.type
_entity_poly.pdbx_seq_one_letter_code
_entity_poly.pdbx_strand_id
1 'polypeptide(L)'
;MPKKTSERVQLYLEPEQYQFLVREAKKEGSLAAVVRKLIDERLKGKRLEEDPIRRLSELAAEGGPEDLSEQHDRYIYGKATE
;
A
#
# COMPACT_ATOMS: atom_id res chain seq x y z
N MET A 1 -6.47 -2.86 22.57
CA MET A 1 -6.38 -2.80 21.10
C MET A 1 -6.08 -1.36 20.71
N PRO A 2 -5.02 -1.07 19.92
CA PRO A 2 -4.76 0.29 19.49
C PRO A 2 -5.92 0.79 18.61
N LYS A 3 -6.40 2.00 18.88
CA LYS A 3 -7.49 2.64 18.16
C LYS A 3 -6.99 2.97 16.76
N LYS A 4 -7.60 2.38 15.71
CA LYS A 4 -7.30 2.78 14.32
C LYS A 4 -7.73 4.23 14.14
N THR A 5 -6.77 5.12 13.93
CA THR A 5 -7.03 6.51 13.55
C THR A 5 -7.37 6.55 12.06
N SER A 6 -8.49 7.17 11.70
CA SER A 6 -8.90 7.36 10.32
C SER A 6 -9.01 8.85 10.02
N GLU A 7 -8.41 9.29 8.92
CA GLU A 7 -8.51 10.67 8.45
C GLU A 7 -9.82 10.91 7.69
N ARG A 8 -10.38 12.12 7.82
CA ARG A 8 -11.60 12.51 7.10
C ARG A 8 -11.25 13.12 5.76
N VAL A 9 -11.87 12.61 4.70
CA VAL A 9 -11.73 13.14 3.34
C VAL A 9 -13.11 13.46 2.77
N GLN A 10 -13.24 14.61 2.11
CA GLN A 10 -14.42 14.98 1.32
C GLN A 10 -14.08 14.81 -0.16
N LEU A 11 -14.93 14.10 -0.89
CA LEU A 11 -14.75 13.81 -2.31
C LEU A 11 -15.94 14.35 -3.10
N TYR A 12 -15.66 14.99 -4.22
CA TYR A 12 -16.66 15.26 -5.24
C TYR A 12 -16.71 14.06 -6.19
N LEU A 13 -17.92 13.59 -6.47
CA LEU A 13 -18.15 12.44 -7.34
C LEU A 13 -19.03 12.86 -8.51
N GLU A 14 -18.71 12.34 -9.69
CA GLU A 14 -19.62 12.41 -10.82
C GLU A 14 -20.88 11.56 -10.54
N PRO A 15 -22.03 11.90 -11.14
CA PRO A 15 -23.28 11.16 -10.90
C PRO A 15 -23.14 9.64 -11.09
N GLU A 16 -22.42 9.22 -12.11
CA GLU A 16 -22.19 7.81 -12.45
C GLU A 16 -21.36 7.10 -11.39
N GLN A 17 -20.35 7.78 -10.84
CA GLN A 17 -19.49 7.28 -9.77
C GLN A 17 -20.30 7.10 -8.48
N TYR A 18 -21.14 8.08 -8.13
CA TYR A 18 -22.02 7.98 -6.98
C TYR A 18 -23.02 6.82 -7.13
N GLN A 19 -23.66 6.68 -8.29
CA GLN A 19 -24.59 5.59 -8.56
C GLN A 19 -23.92 4.22 -8.49
N PHE A 20 -22.69 4.11 -9.01
CA PHE A 20 -21.88 2.90 -8.86
C PHE A 20 -21.66 2.55 -7.39
N LEU A 21 -21.21 3.51 -6.57
CA LEU A 21 -20.99 3.27 -5.13
C LEU A 21 -22.28 2.89 -4.40
N VAL A 22 -23.41 3.51 -4.72
CA VAL A 22 -24.72 3.18 -4.12
C VAL A 22 -25.12 1.73 -4.42
N ARG A 23 -24.90 1.26 -5.65
CA ARG A 23 -25.21 -0.14 -6.02
C ARG A 23 -24.32 -1.13 -5.25
N GLU A 24 -23.03 -0.87 -5.18
CA GLU A 24 -22.08 -1.75 -4.47
C GLU A 24 -22.27 -1.71 -2.95
N ALA A 25 -22.67 -0.56 -2.40
CA ALA A 25 -22.95 -0.41 -0.97
C ALA A 25 -24.12 -1.29 -0.51
N LYS A 26 -25.04 -1.69 -1.40
CA LYS A 26 -26.09 -2.67 -1.06
C LYS A 26 -25.52 -4.04 -0.69
N LYS A 27 -24.33 -4.38 -1.19
CA LYS A 27 -23.64 -5.65 -0.91
C LYS A 27 -22.67 -5.52 0.27
N GLU A 28 -21.95 -4.39 0.33
CA GLU A 28 -20.87 -4.14 1.31
C GLU A 28 -21.33 -3.41 2.59
N GLY A 29 -22.59 -2.96 2.63
CA GLY A 29 -23.23 -2.32 3.79
C GLY A 29 -23.05 -0.80 3.88
N SER A 30 -22.04 -0.18 3.23
CA SER A 30 -21.89 1.28 3.21
C SER A 30 -21.02 1.79 2.06
N LEU A 31 -21.23 3.06 1.65
CA LEU A 31 -20.38 3.74 0.65
C LEU A 31 -18.91 3.77 1.10
N ALA A 32 -18.67 4.03 2.38
CA ALA A 32 -17.32 4.10 2.93
C ALA A 32 -16.62 2.73 2.91
N ALA A 33 -17.35 1.62 3.08
CA ALA A 33 -16.80 0.27 2.96
C ALA A 33 -16.38 -0.01 1.51
N VAL A 34 -17.21 0.35 0.53
CA VAL A 34 -16.89 0.22 -0.91
C VAL A 34 -15.64 1.04 -1.25
N VAL A 35 -15.59 2.31 -0.85
CA VAL A 35 -14.43 3.19 -1.13
C VAL A 35 -13.15 2.61 -0.52
N ARG A 36 -13.19 2.18 0.75
CA ARG A 36 -12.02 1.54 1.39
C ARG A 36 -11.60 0.28 0.66
N LYS A 37 -12.54 -0.58 0.28
CA LYS A 37 -12.25 -1.82 -0.47
C LYS A 37 -11.56 -1.53 -1.80
N LEU A 38 -12.05 -0.57 -2.59
CA LEU A 38 -11.44 -0.19 -3.86
C LEU A 38 -10.03 0.41 -3.67
N ILE A 39 -9.84 1.23 -2.62
CA ILE A 39 -8.52 1.73 -2.23
C ILE A 39 -7.60 0.56 -1.88
N ASP A 40 -8.06 -0.38 -1.03
CA ASP A 40 -7.28 -1.53 -0.60
C ASP A 40 -6.92 -2.46 -1.77
N GLU A 41 -7.84 -2.68 -2.72
CA GLU A 41 -7.58 -3.44 -3.95
C GLU A 41 -6.49 -2.79 -4.80
N ARG A 42 -6.55 -1.46 -4.96
CA ARG A 42 -5.52 -0.71 -5.70
C ARG A 42 -4.18 -0.69 -4.95
N LEU A 43 -4.20 -0.61 -3.62
CA LEU A 43 -3.00 -0.65 -2.79
C LEU A 43 -2.37 -2.04 -2.78
N LYS A 44 -3.16 -3.12 -2.74
CA LYS A 44 -2.66 -4.51 -2.86
C LYS A 44 -1.90 -4.71 -4.18
N GLY A 45 -2.39 -4.13 -5.28
CA GLY A 45 -1.69 -4.14 -6.56
C GLY A 45 -0.44 -3.23 -6.61
N LYS A 46 -0.30 -2.27 -5.70
CA LYS A 46 0.88 -1.39 -5.58
C LYS A 46 1.88 -1.83 -4.52
N ARG A 47 1.53 -2.80 -3.66
CA ARG A 47 2.38 -3.28 -2.56
C ARG A 47 3.55 -4.17 -3.03
N LEU A 48 3.79 -4.25 -4.33
CA LEU A 48 4.82 -5.06 -4.98
C LEU A 48 5.73 -4.24 -5.91
N GLU A 49 5.88 -2.95 -5.65
CA GLU A 49 7.22 -2.37 -5.74
C GLU A 49 7.58 -2.03 -4.29
N GLU A 50 8.14 -3.01 -3.58
CA GLU A 50 8.92 -2.69 -2.39
C GLU A 50 9.92 -1.63 -2.85
N ASP A 51 9.76 -0.39 -2.38
CA ASP A 51 10.77 0.65 -2.60
C ASP A 51 12.09 0.04 -2.11
N PRO A 52 13.04 -0.26 -3.01
CA PRO A 52 14.19 -1.04 -2.61
C PRO A 52 15.03 -0.34 -1.54
N ILE A 53 14.95 0.99 -1.50
CA ILE A 53 15.61 1.82 -0.50
C ILE A 53 14.97 1.63 0.87
N ARG A 54 13.66 1.38 0.93
CA ARG A 54 12.97 1.08 2.19
C ARG A 54 13.48 -0.22 2.80
N ARG A 55 13.69 -1.25 1.98
CA ARG A 55 14.24 -2.54 2.44
C ARG A 55 15.67 -2.39 2.99
N LEU A 56 16.50 -1.58 2.34
CA LEU A 56 17.84 -1.24 2.86
C LEU A 56 17.77 -0.46 4.17
N SER A 57 16.85 0.49 4.27
CA SER A 57 16.70 1.35 5.45
C SER A 57 16.29 0.54 6.68
N GLU A 58 15.40 -0.45 6.48
CA GLU A 58 14.98 -1.38 7.54
C GLU A 58 16.15 -2.29 7.97
N LEU A 59 16.94 -2.83 7.02
CA LEU A 59 18.13 -3.62 7.32
C LEU A 59 19.21 -2.81 8.06
N ALA A 60 19.46 -1.57 7.67
CA ALA A 60 20.44 -0.70 8.32
C ALA A 60 20.03 -0.34 9.76
N ALA A 61 18.73 -0.11 10.00
CA ALA A 61 18.20 0.23 11.32
C ALA A 61 18.31 -0.93 12.34
N GLU A 62 18.34 -2.18 11.87
CA GLU A 62 18.51 -3.38 12.69
C GLU A 62 19.99 -3.74 12.94
N GLY A 63 20.92 -2.85 12.58
CA GLY A 63 22.36 -3.09 12.69
C GLY A 63 22.88 -4.01 11.59
N GLY A 64 22.31 -3.87 10.38
CA GLY A 64 22.50 -4.73 9.22
C GLY A 64 23.96 -5.03 8.81
N PRO A 65 24.13 -5.84 7.75
CA PRO A 65 25.43 -6.37 7.34
C PRO A 65 26.50 -5.28 7.18
N GLU A 66 27.75 -5.55 7.58
CA GLU A 66 28.85 -4.58 7.45
C GLU A 66 29.09 -4.16 5.98
N ASP A 67 28.75 -5.02 5.03
CA ASP A 67 28.86 -4.81 3.59
C ASP A 67 27.60 -4.23 2.94
N LEU A 68 26.59 -3.82 3.72
CA LEU A 68 25.32 -3.30 3.21
C LEU A 68 25.52 -2.07 2.30
N SER A 69 26.50 -1.21 2.60
CA SER A 69 26.83 -0.05 1.76
C SER A 69 27.52 -0.43 0.45
N GLU A 70 28.35 -1.48 0.46
CA GLU A 70 29.14 -1.91 -0.70
C GLU A 70 28.33 -2.81 -1.64
N GLN A 71 27.41 -3.61 -1.09
CA GLN A 71 26.59 -4.58 -1.82
C GLN A 71 25.10 -4.20 -1.83
N HIS A 72 24.76 -2.93 -1.65
CA HIS A 72 23.37 -2.45 -1.59
C HIS A 72 22.51 -2.97 -2.76
N ASP A 73 23.06 -3.02 -3.97
CA ASP A 73 22.40 -3.58 -5.17
C ASP A 73 22.01 -5.04 -5.02
N ARG A 74 22.84 -5.86 -4.36
CA ARG A 74 22.54 -7.28 -4.08
C ARG A 74 21.36 -7.43 -3.11
N TYR A 75 21.26 -6.54 -2.12
CA TYR A 75 20.19 -6.55 -1.13
C TYR A 75 18.87 -5.99 -1.69
N ILE A 76 18.97 -5.03 -2.61
CA ILE A 76 17.85 -4.44 -3.35
C ILE A 76 17.32 -5.41 -4.41
N TYR A 77 18.17 -5.84 -5.35
CA TYR A 77 17.76 -6.54 -6.57
C TYR A 77 17.92 -8.06 -6.48
N GLY A 78 18.58 -8.58 -5.43
CA GLY A 78 18.98 -9.99 -5.35
C GLY A 78 20.18 -10.32 -6.25
N LYS A 79 20.67 -11.56 -6.22
CA LYS A 79 21.57 -12.04 -7.28
C LYS A 79 20.76 -12.13 -8.57
N ALA A 80 21.18 -11.45 -9.63
CA ALA A 80 20.71 -11.79 -10.96
C ALA A 80 21.00 -13.28 -11.20
N THR A 81 19.94 -14.08 -11.34
CA THR A 81 20.05 -15.42 -11.89
C THR A 81 20.41 -15.26 -13.38
N GLU A 82 21.67 -15.53 -13.69
CA GLU A 82 22.08 -16.13 -14.96
C GLU A 82 22.56 -17.56 -14.68
#